data_AF-A0A0Q8EQ39-F1
#
_entry.id   AF-A0A0Q8EQ39-F1
#
_cell.length_a   1.000
_cell.length_b   1.000
_cell.length_c   1.000
_cell.angle_alpha   90.00
_cell.angle_beta   90.00
_cell.angle_gamma   90.00
#
_symmetry.space_group_name_H-M   'P 1'
#
loop_
_entity.id
_entity.type
_entity.pdbx_description
1 polymer ?
#
loop_
_entity_poly.entity_id
_entity_poly.type
_entity_poly.pdbx_seq_one_letter_code
_entity_poly.pdbx_strand_id
1 'polypeptide(L)' 'MTFRFTVKPDGPSLTAEAVTLRPDTDRAQPAVAIHTSPGRKGPSPTLYIPLDRIDELLDGIRDIARQAAESAN' A
#
# COMPACT_ATOMS: atom_id res chain seq x y z
N MET A 1 -0.78 -13.17 -8.05
CA MET A 1 -0.14 -13.38 -6.73
C MET A 1 -0.55 -12.22 -5.84
N THR A 2 -0.84 -12.50 -4.57
CA THR A 2 -1.38 -11.52 -3.62
C THR A 2 -0.53 -11.55 -2.35
N PHE A 3 -0.09 -10.40 -1.88
CA PHE A 3 0.64 -10.25 -0.61
C PHE A 3 -0.29 -9.70 0.46
N ARG A 4 -0.17 -10.21 1.70
CA ARG A 4 -0.95 -9.72 2.85
C ARG A 4 -0.04 -9.48 4.05
N PHE A 5 -0.13 -8.28 4.60
CA PHE A 5 0.49 -7.89 5.85
C PHE A 5 -0.58 -7.62 6.90
N THR A 6 -0.42 -8.16 8.10
CA THR A 6 -1.38 -7.96 9.20
C THR A 6 -0.59 -7.61 10.46
N VAL A 7 -1.00 -6.54 11.16
CA VAL A 7 -0.27 -6.04 12.34
C VAL A 7 -0.40 -7.01 13.53
N LYS A 8 -1.58 -7.62 13.71
CA LYS A 8 -1.90 -8.62 14.74
C LYS A 8 -2.98 -9.57 14.20
N PRO A 9 -3.12 -10.81 14.71
CA PRO A 9 -4.29 -11.64 14.42
C PRO A 9 -5.57 -10.81 14.67
N ASP A 10 -6.45 -10.74 13.67
CA ASP A 10 -7.69 -9.93 13.66
C ASP A 10 -7.53 -8.40 13.71
N GLY A 11 -6.30 -7.90 13.51
CA GLY A 11 -5.99 -6.49 13.43
C GLY A 11 -6.14 -5.91 12.01
N PRO A 12 -5.77 -4.62 11.85
CA PRO A 12 -5.68 -4.00 10.53
C PRO A 12 -4.79 -4.81 9.58
N SER A 13 -5.22 -4.92 8.33
CA SER A 13 -4.46 -5.62 7.30
C SER A 13 -4.29 -4.78 6.03
N LEU A 14 -3.16 -4.95 5.39
CA LEU A 14 -2.85 -4.42 4.07
C LEU A 14 -2.75 -5.60 3.09
N THR A 15 -3.43 -5.51 1.97
CA THR A 15 -3.36 -6.50 0.89
C THR A 15 -2.87 -5.83 -0.38
N ALA A 16 -1.87 -6.41 -1.04
CA ALA A 16 -1.32 -5.91 -2.29
C ALA A 16 -1.55 -6.94 -3.41
N GLU A 17 -2.09 -6.49 -4.54
CA GLU A 17 -2.38 -7.31 -5.71
C GLU A 17 -1.85 -6.65 -6.99
N ALA A 18 -1.31 -7.45 -7.89
CA ALA A 18 -0.90 -6.97 -9.20
C ALA A 18 -2.14 -6.72 -10.07
N VAL A 19 -2.27 -5.51 -10.62
CA VAL A 19 -3.38 -5.08 -11.46
C VAL A 19 -2.88 -4.41 -12.73
N THR A 20 -3.78 -4.30 -13.71
CA THR A 20 -3.54 -3.50 -14.92
C THR A 20 -4.48 -2.31 -14.92
N LEU A 21 -3.94 -1.11 -14.80
CA LEU A 21 -4.69 0.13 -14.91
C LEU A 21 -4.94 0.43 -16.39
N ARG A 22 -6.16 0.87 -16.69
CA ARG A 22 -6.51 1.50 -17.96
C ARG A 22 -6.90 2.94 -17.65
N PRO A 23 -5.92 3.86 -17.50
CA PRO A 23 -6.24 5.29 -17.53
C PRO A 23 -6.96 5.60 -18.85
N ASP A 24 -7.59 6.77 -19.02
CA ASP A 24 -8.34 7.21 -20.23
C ASP A 24 -7.48 7.33 -21.52
N THR A 25 -6.38 6.57 -21.57
CA THR A 25 -5.44 6.38 -22.66
C THR A 25 -5.47 4.91 -23.10
N ASP A 26 -5.20 4.62 -24.36
CA ASP A 26 -5.15 3.24 -24.87
C ASP A 26 -4.04 2.35 -24.30
N ARG A 27 -3.21 2.87 -23.39
CA ARG A 27 -2.07 2.13 -22.83
C ARG A 27 -2.40 1.54 -21.47
N ALA A 28 -2.50 0.21 -21.42
CA ALA A 28 -2.50 -0.56 -20.20
C ALA A 28 -1.21 -0.34 -19.40
N GLN A 29 -1.33 -0.01 -18.12
CA GLN A 29 -0.20 0.22 -17.21
C GLN A 29 -0.23 -0.79 -16.06
N PRO A 30 0.84 -1.59 -15.89
CA PRO A 30 0.93 -2.47 -14.74
C PRO A 30 1.08 -1.64 -13.46
N ALA A 31 0.40 -2.06 -12.41
CA ALA A 31 0.41 -1.39 -11.11
C ALA A 31 0.18 -2.41 -9.98
N VAL A 32 0.36 -1.95 -8.75
CA VAL A 32 -0.04 -2.66 -7.55
C VAL A 32 -1.23 -1.95 -6.92
N ALA A 33 -2.34 -2.67 -6.70
CA ALA A 33 -3.45 -2.22 -5.90
C ALA A 33 -3.18 -2.57 -4.42
N ILE A 34 -3.18 -1.57 -3.56
CA ILE A 34 -3.01 -1.70 -2.12
C ILE A 34 -4.37 -1.42 -1.46
N HIS A 35 -4.95 -2.45 -0.88
CA HIS A 35 -6.17 -2.38 -0.10
C HIS A 35 -5.82 -2.34 1.38
N THR A 36 -6.34 -1.34 2.10
CA THR A 36 -6.21 -1.30 3.56
C THR A 36 -7.54 -1.63 4.21
N SER A 37 -7.52 -2.53 5.20
CA SER A 37 -8.67 -2.89 6.02
C SER A 37 -8.37 -2.45 7.46
N PRO A 38 -9.19 -1.57 8.06
CA PRO A 38 -8.94 -1.04 9.39
C PRO A 38 -9.23 -2.02 10.55
N GLY A 39 -9.60 -3.28 10.29
CA GLY A 39 -9.92 -4.29 11.31
C GLY A 39 -11.27 -4.09 12.03
N ARG A 40 -11.92 -2.92 11.89
CA ARG A 40 -13.32 -2.66 12.28
C ARG A 40 -14.11 -2.14 11.07
N LYS A 41 -15.46 -2.21 11.10
CA LYS A 41 -16.32 -1.68 10.03
C LYS A 41 -15.94 -0.23 9.71
N GLY A 42 -15.46 0.01 8.50
CA GLY A 42 -15.04 1.30 7.99
C GLY A 42 -14.67 1.22 6.51
N PRO A 43 -14.57 2.37 5.81
CA PRO A 43 -14.14 2.39 4.42
C PRO A 43 -12.76 1.75 4.29
N SER A 44 -12.60 0.90 3.27
CA SER A 44 -11.33 0.24 2.94
C SER A 44 -10.78 0.90 1.68
N PRO A 45 -9.96 1.96 1.81
CA PRO A 45 -9.45 2.66 0.65
C PRO A 45 -8.50 1.76 -0.14
N THR A 46 -8.54 1.94 -1.45
CA THR A 46 -7.64 1.28 -2.39
C THR A 46 -6.72 2.33 -3.00
N LEU A 47 -5.42 2.09 -2.94
CA LEU A 47 -4.40 2.92 -3.55
C LEU A 47 -3.77 2.15 -4.72
N TYR A 48 -3.65 2.80 -5.87
CA TYR A 48 -2.99 2.22 -7.03
C TYR A 48 -1.61 2.83 -7.20
N ILE A 49 -0.59 1.98 -7.18
CA ILE A 49 0.82 2.40 -7.27
C ILE A 49 1.41 1.88 -8.57
N PRO A 50 1.80 2.78 -9.50
CA PRO A 50 2.60 2.41 -10.67
C PRO A 50 3.92 1.75 -10.25
N LEU A 51 4.38 0.77 -11.05
CA LEU A 51 5.56 -0.02 -10.68
C LEU A 51 6.83 0.83 -10.50
N ASP A 52 6.98 1.90 -11.27
CA ASP A 52 8.11 2.84 -11.22
C ASP A 52 8.10 3.73 -9.97
N ARG A 53 7.02 3.72 -9.17
CA ARG A 53 6.88 4.52 -7.94
C ARG A 53 6.93 3.68 -6.66
N ILE A 54 7.12 2.35 -6.77
CA ILE A 54 7.14 1.45 -5.61
C ILE A 54 8.31 1.77 -4.68
N ASP A 55 9.50 1.97 -5.23
CA ASP A 55 10.71 2.21 -4.42
C ASP A 55 10.60 3.53 -3.65
N GLU A 56 10.10 4.59 -4.29
CA GLU A 56 9.85 5.89 -3.64
C GLU A 56 8.85 5.78 -2.48
N LEU A 57 7.78 5.00 -2.65
CA LEU A 57 6.80 4.76 -1.58
C LEU A 57 7.46 4.06 -0.39
N LEU A 58 8.27 3.03 -0.65
CA LEU A 58 8.93 2.26 0.41
C LEU A 58 9.95 3.11 1.16
N ASP A 59 10.73 3.93 0.44
CA ASP A 59 11.71 4.82 1.05
C ASP A 59 11.04 5.91 1.88
N GLY A 60 9.94 6.51 1.39
CA GLY A 60 9.15 7.47 2.17
C GLY A 60 8.59 6.88 3.47
N ILE A 61 8.07 5.64 3.42
CA ILE A 61 7.58 4.94 4.62
C ILE A 61 8.73 4.69 5.62
N ARG A 62 9.90 4.26 5.13
CA ARG A 62 11.09 4.02 5.98
C ARG A 62 11.57 5.30 6.66
N ASP A 63 11.60 6.41 5.93
CA ASP A 63 12.02 7.70 6.46
C ASP A 63 11.07 8.20 7.55
N ILE A 64 9.76 8.09 7.36
CA ILE A 64 8.75 8.42 8.38
C ILE A 64 8.93 7.53 9.62
N ALA A 65 9.16 6.22 9.43
CA ALA A 65 9.39 5.29 10.53
C ALA A 65 10.65 5.65 11.34
N ARG A 66 11.74 6.05 10.66
CA ARG A 66 12.96 6.53 11.31
C ARG A 66 12.70 7.79 12.15
N GLN A 67 12.02 8.79 11.57
CA GLN A 67 11.67 10.03 12.29
C GLN A 67 10.81 9.77 13.52
N ALA A 68 9.85 8.84 13.43
CA ALA A 68 9.01 8.45 14.56
C ALA A 68 9.83 7.79 15.69
N ALA A 69 10.81 6.95 15.32
CA ALA A 69 11.70 6.31 16.30
C ALA A 69 12.63 7.31 16.99
N GLU A 70 13.15 8.30 16.25
CA GLU A 70 13.98 9.38 16.79
C GLU A 70 13.19 10.28 17.75
N SER A 71 11.91 10.54 17.46
CA SER A 71 11.04 11.38 18.30
C SER A 71 10.58 10.70 19.60
N ALA A 72 10.76 9.38 19.73
CA ALA A 72 10.33 8.60 20.88
C ALA A 72 11.43 8.42 21.95
N ASN A 73 12.66 8.86 21.66
CA ASN A 73 13.82 8.84 22.56
C ASN A 73 14.12 10.24 23.12
#